data_AF-A0A3B8JWP3-F1
#
_entry.id   AF-A0A3B8JWP3-F1
#
_cell.length_a   1.000
_cell.length_b   1.000
_cell.length_c   1.000
_cell.angle_alpha   90.00
_cell.angle_beta   90.00
_cell.angle_gamma   90.00
#
_symmetry.space_group_name_H-M   'P 1'
#
loop_
_entity.id
_entity.type
_entity.pdbx_description
1 polymer ?
#
loop_
_entity_poly.entity_id
_entity_poly.type
_entity_poly.pdbx_seq_one_letter_code
_entity_poly.pdbx_strand_id
1 'polypeptide(L)'
;MEIVQLSCRYGIRNFSTSFCSPYPKVVQRLARHGFILLPYSTEMQLEILNMLKKSSGQEVVHACCIPGAPVSRCIDGELLSRLHPQKEQCTTAKAKNQRELCGCTSSIDLGWYAMTCKSGCLYCYANPDQ
;
A
#
# COMPACT_ATOMS: atom_id res chain seq x y z
N MET A 1 -15.16 -4.74 -2.79
CA MET A 1 -15.00 -6.06 -2.15
C MET A 1 -14.87 -7.20 -3.15
N GLU A 2 -15.46 -7.06 -4.35
CA GLU A 2 -15.37 -8.02 -5.44
C GLU A 2 -13.95 -8.45 -5.81
N ILE A 3 -12.98 -7.52 -5.88
CA ILE A 3 -11.58 -7.83 -6.26
C ILE A 3 -10.93 -8.85 -5.34
N VAL A 4 -11.16 -8.74 -4.02
CA VAL A 4 -10.56 -9.64 -3.03
C VAL A 4 -11.17 -11.03 -3.16
N GLN A 5 -12.51 -11.10 -3.25
CA GLN A 5 -13.23 -12.36 -3.42
C GLN A 5 -12.86 -13.06 -4.72
N LEU A 6 -12.74 -12.31 -5.83
CA LEU A 6 -12.33 -12.84 -7.12
C LEU A 6 -10.88 -13.36 -7.08
N SER A 7 -9.96 -12.57 -6.52
CA SER A 7 -8.55 -12.96 -6.37
C SER A 7 -8.38 -14.24 -5.55
N CYS A 8 -9.18 -14.42 -4.50
CA CYS A 8 -9.18 -15.65 -3.69
C CYS A 8 -9.52 -16.91 -4.49
N ARG A 9 -10.37 -16.80 -5.53
CA ARG A 9 -10.70 -17.94 -6.42
C ARG A 9 -9.51 -18.41 -7.25
N TYR A 10 -8.52 -17.54 -7.45
CA TYR A 10 -7.26 -17.85 -8.13
C TYR A 10 -6.12 -18.22 -7.17
N GLY A 11 -6.43 -18.45 -5.89
CA GLY A 11 -5.44 -18.86 -4.89
C GLY A 11 -4.60 -17.71 -4.31
N ILE A 12 -4.97 -16.45 -4.58
CA ILE A 12 -4.33 -15.30 -3.94
C ILE A 12 -4.90 -15.15 -2.52
N ARG A 13 -4.02 -15.18 -1.52
CA ARG A 13 -4.41 -15.25 -0.09
C ARG A 13 -3.93 -14.06 0.75
N ASN A 14 -2.93 -13.33 0.28
CA ASN A 14 -2.31 -12.22 1.00
C ASN A 14 -2.58 -10.92 0.27
N PHE A 15 -3.19 -9.96 0.97
CA PHE A 15 -3.52 -8.65 0.42
C PHE A 15 -2.87 -7.57 1.27
N SER A 16 -2.21 -6.60 0.63
CA SER A 16 -1.71 -5.40 1.29
C SER A 16 -2.34 -4.18 0.64
N THR A 17 -2.80 -3.25 1.46
CA THR A 17 -3.40 -1.99 1.01
C THR A 17 -2.89 -0.80 1.82
N SER A 18 -3.24 0.40 1.38
CA SER A 18 -2.96 1.63 2.11
C SER A 18 -4.03 2.68 1.80
N PHE A 19 -4.16 3.66 2.69
CA PHE A 19 -5.03 4.80 2.46
C PHE A 19 -4.33 5.89 1.65
N CYS A 20 -5.12 6.63 0.89
CA CYS A 20 -4.68 7.76 0.09
C CYS A 20 -3.92 8.78 0.96
N SER A 21 -2.73 9.19 0.51
CA SER A 21 -1.90 10.18 1.18
C SER A 21 -2.15 11.57 0.58
N PRO A 22 -2.46 12.60 1.41
CA PRO A 22 -2.88 13.91 0.91
C PRO A 22 -1.68 14.81 0.54
N TYR A 23 -0.89 14.41 -0.46
CA TYR A 23 0.19 15.26 -0.95
C TYR A 23 -0.37 16.59 -1.50
N PRO A 24 0.20 17.77 -1.15
CA PRO A 24 -0.36 19.06 -1.55
C PRO A 24 -0.63 19.20 -3.05
N LYS A 25 0.32 18.77 -3.89
CA LYS A 25 0.17 18.79 -5.35
C LYS A 25 -0.94 17.87 -5.87
N VAL A 26 -1.18 16.76 -5.19
CA VAL A 26 -2.26 15.81 -5.53
C VAL A 26 -3.61 16.43 -5.16
N VAL A 27 -3.74 17.00 -3.96
CA VAL A 27 -4.95 17.67 -3.50
C VAL A 27 -5.34 18.81 -4.45
N GLN A 28 -4.37 19.66 -4.82
CA GLN A 28 -4.58 20.75 -5.77
C GLN A 28 -5.01 20.25 -7.16
N ARG A 29 -4.43 19.15 -7.65
CA ARG A 29 -4.78 18.57 -8.95
C ARG A 29 -6.19 17.98 -8.93
N LEU A 30 -6.55 17.25 -7.89
CA LEU A 30 -7.90 16.71 -7.70
C LEU A 30 -8.94 17.83 -7.66
N ALA A 31 -8.68 18.89 -6.88
CA ALA A 31 -9.58 20.05 -6.77
C ALA A 31 -9.81 20.74 -8.12
N ARG A 32 -8.76 20.91 -8.93
CA ARG A 32 -8.85 21.45 -10.30
C ARG A 32 -9.75 20.63 -11.24
N HIS A 33 -9.96 19.35 -10.94
CA HIS A 33 -10.83 18.45 -11.70
C HIS A 33 -12.18 18.21 -11.00
N GLY A 34 -12.54 19.03 -10.00
CA GLY A 34 -13.82 18.93 -9.30
C GLY A 34 -13.88 17.82 -8.25
N PHE A 35 -12.75 17.25 -7.83
CA PHE A 35 -12.69 16.24 -6.79
C PHE A 35 -12.21 16.81 -5.46
N ILE A 36 -12.81 16.32 -4.36
CA ILE A 36 -12.41 16.64 -3.00
C ILE A 36 -11.84 15.37 -2.36
N LEU A 37 -10.63 15.46 -1.83
CA LEU A 37 -10.04 14.36 -1.09
C LEU A 37 -10.55 14.38 0.36
N LEU A 38 -11.28 13.34 0.74
CA LEU A 38 -11.78 13.19 2.11
C LEU A 38 -10.68 12.63 3.02
N PRO A 39 -10.43 13.25 4.19
CA PRO A 39 -9.52 12.68 5.18
C PRO A 39 -10.15 11.44 5.80
N TYR A 40 -9.31 10.49 6.21
CA TYR A 40 -9.73 9.32 6.98
C TYR A 40 -9.19 9.44 8.40
N SER A 41 -10.08 9.42 9.40
CA SER A 41 -9.65 9.26 10.79
C SER A 41 -9.11 7.85 11.02
N THR A 42 -8.32 7.66 12.08
CA THR A 42 -7.80 6.33 12.45
C THR A 42 -8.94 5.33 12.68
N GLU A 43 -10.03 5.77 13.30
CA GLU A 43 -11.22 4.97 13.57
C GLU A 43 -11.84 4.48 12.26
N MET A 44 -12.06 5.40 11.31
CA MET A 44 -12.57 5.04 9.97
C MET A 44 -11.64 4.07 9.24
N GLN A 45 -10.32 4.26 9.34
CA GLN A 45 -9.34 3.36 8.72
C GLN A 45 -9.44 1.94 9.29
N LEU A 46 -9.55 1.82 10.61
CA LEU A 46 -9.71 0.53 11.30
C LEU A 46 -11.04 -0.14 10.95
N GLU A 47 -12.14 0.62 10.89
CA GLU A 47 -13.45 0.11 10.46
C GLU A 47 -13.39 -0.44 9.05
N ILE A 48 -12.81 0.30 8.10
CA ILE A 48 -12.64 -0.14 6.72
C ILE A 48 -11.75 -1.39 6.65
N LEU A 49 -10.64 -1.42 7.38
CA LEU A 49 -9.77 -2.61 7.43
C LEU A 49 -10.54 -3.83 7.95
N ASN A 50 -11.34 -3.67 9.01
CA ASN A 50 -12.14 -4.75 9.57
C ASN A 50 -13.23 -5.23 8.60
N MET A 51 -13.86 -4.32 7.86
CA MET A 51 -14.78 -4.69 6.79
C MET A 51 -14.09 -5.51 5.69
N LEU A 52 -12.92 -5.07 5.23
CA LEU A 52 -12.14 -5.80 4.21
C LEU A 52 -11.76 -7.21 4.68
N LYS A 53 -11.29 -7.36 5.92
CA LYS A 53 -10.95 -8.66 6.53
C LYS A 53 -12.16 -9.60 6.63
N LYS A 54 -13.35 -9.07 6.92
CA LYS A 54 -14.57 -9.89 6.98
C LYS A 54 -14.96 -10.43 5.60
N SER A 55 -14.80 -9.64 4.55
CA SER A 55 -15.26 -10.02 3.21
C SER A 55 -14.32 -10.90 2.40
N SER A 56 -13.05 -11.03 2.81
CA SER A 56 -12.11 -11.97 2.19
C SER A 56 -12.41 -13.43 2.51
N GLY A 57 -13.23 -13.73 3.53
CA GLY A 57 -13.42 -15.09 4.04
C GLY A 57 -12.12 -15.73 4.58
N GLN A 58 -11.06 -14.94 4.71
CA GLN A 58 -9.70 -15.30 5.10
C GLN A 58 -8.99 -14.12 5.76
N GLU A 59 -8.03 -14.41 6.64
CA GLU A 59 -7.53 -13.52 7.69
C GLU A 59 -6.55 -12.40 7.24
N VAL A 60 -6.00 -12.45 6.02
CA VAL A 60 -4.75 -11.71 5.74
C VAL A 60 -4.94 -10.55 4.77
N VAL A 61 -5.78 -9.59 5.19
CA VAL A 61 -5.72 -8.21 4.65
C VAL A 61 -4.89 -7.36 5.60
N HIS A 62 -3.76 -6.87 5.10
CA HIS A 62 -2.89 -5.93 5.77
C HIS A 62 -3.15 -4.51 5.27
N ALA A 63 -2.95 -3.53 6.14
CA ALA A 63 -2.99 -2.13 5.74
C ALA A 63 -1.85 -1.34 6.36
N CYS A 64 -1.19 -0.54 5.52
CA CYS A 64 0.05 0.12 5.87
C CYS A 64 -0.19 1.38 6.72
N CYS A 65 0.52 1.45 7.85
CA CYS A 65 0.63 2.62 8.73
C CYS A 65 -0.70 3.12 9.31
N ILE A 66 -1.60 2.22 9.71
CA ILE A 66 -2.77 2.59 10.53
C ILE A 66 -2.37 2.50 12.01
N PRO A 67 -2.43 3.58 12.79
CA PRO A 67 -2.21 3.53 14.23
C PRO A 67 -3.16 2.53 14.90
N GLY A 68 -2.63 1.68 15.79
CA GLY A 68 -3.40 0.65 16.49
C GLY A 68 -3.66 -0.64 15.68
N ALA A 69 -3.32 -0.68 14.38
CA ALA A 69 -3.31 -1.93 13.61
C ALA A 69 -1.93 -2.62 13.68
N PRO A 70 -1.85 -3.94 13.45
CA PRO A 70 -0.57 -4.62 13.31
C PRO A 70 0.29 -3.99 12.22
N VAL A 71 1.59 -3.80 12.50
CA VAL A 71 2.55 -3.31 11.51
C VAL A 71 2.61 -4.28 10.34
N SER A 72 2.38 -3.74 9.14
CA SER A 72 2.42 -4.50 7.88
C SER A 72 3.67 -4.20 7.06
N ARG A 73 3.94 -5.07 6.09
CA ARG A 73 5.07 -4.97 5.16
C ARG A 73 4.56 -5.16 3.74
N CYS A 74 4.80 -4.19 2.87
CA CYS A 74 4.57 -4.37 1.43
C CYS A 74 5.73 -5.15 0.79
N ILE A 75 6.95 -4.90 1.26
CA ILE A 75 8.16 -5.66 0.93
C ILE A 75 8.61 -6.35 2.20
N ASP A 76 8.52 -7.67 2.25
CA ASP A 76 8.78 -8.49 3.44
C ASP A 76 9.94 -9.45 3.16
N GLY A 77 11.12 -9.12 3.68
CA GLY A 77 12.33 -9.93 3.50
C GLY A 77 12.21 -11.35 4.06
N GLU A 78 11.50 -11.54 5.17
CA GLU A 78 11.32 -12.87 5.76
C GLU A 78 10.42 -13.74 4.87
N LEU A 79 9.33 -13.16 4.36
CA LEU A 79 8.45 -13.83 3.41
C LEU A 79 9.20 -14.17 2.13
N LEU A 80 10.00 -13.23 1.59
CA LEU A 80 10.78 -13.43 0.38
C LEU A 80 11.80 -14.57 0.55
N SER A 81 12.58 -14.58 1.65
CA SER A 81 13.51 -15.68 1.94
C SER A 81 12.82 -17.04 2.02
N ARG A 82 11.63 -17.08 2.64
CA ARG A 82 10.84 -18.32 2.76
C ARG A 82 10.31 -18.80 1.41
N LEU A 83 9.87 -17.88 0.56
CA LEU A 83 9.30 -18.19 -0.75
C LEU A 83 10.35 -18.47 -1.82
N HIS A 84 11.60 -18.02 -1.64
CA HIS A 84 12.66 -18.23 -2.61
C HIS A 84 12.86 -19.73 -2.90
N PRO A 85 12.88 -20.19 -4.16
CA PRO A 85 12.98 -21.63 -4.48
C PRO A 85 14.25 -22.28 -3.90
N GLN A 86 15.36 -21.54 -3.89
CA GLN A 86 16.65 -21.95 -3.35
C GLN A 86 16.86 -21.57 -1.87
N LYS A 87 15.87 -20.99 -1.20
CA LYS A 87 15.96 -20.49 0.20
C LYS A 87 17.08 -19.47 0.43
N GLU A 88 17.41 -18.69 -0.59
CA GLU A 88 18.34 -17.57 -0.47
C GLU A 88 17.76 -16.53 0.50
N GLN A 89 18.65 -15.88 1.24
CA GLN A 89 18.27 -14.92 2.25
C GLN A 89 18.13 -13.53 1.63
N CYS A 90 16.95 -12.92 1.81
CA CYS A 90 16.74 -11.50 1.67
C CYS A 90 17.17 -10.80 2.98
N THR A 91 17.59 -9.54 2.86
CA THR A 91 17.81 -8.69 4.04
C THR A 91 16.53 -8.57 4.86
N THR A 92 16.64 -8.44 6.18
CA THR A 92 15.50 -8.14 7.07
C THR A 92 15.61 -6.74 7.68
N ALA A 93 16.63 -5.97 7.29
CA ALA A 93 16.83 -4.61 7.75
C ALA A 93 15.64 -3.72 7.34
N LYS A 94 15.12 -2.91 8.28
CA LYS A 94 14.05 -1.94 7.99
C LYS A 94 14.51 -0.94 6.93
N ALA A 95 13.64 -0.64 5.97
CA ALA A 95 13.89 0.42 5.00
C ALA A 95 14.06 1.79 5.69
N LYS A 96 15.12 2.51 5.29
CA LYS A 96 15.39 3.87 5.77
C LYS A 96 14.37 4.84 5.19
N ASN A 97 14.17 5.97 5.88
CA ASN A 97 13.31 7.08 5.44
C ASN A 97 11.84 6.72 5.18
N GLN A 98 11.36 5.62 5.79
CA GLN A 98 9.95 5.22 5.73
C GLN A 98 9.17 5.80 6.90
N ARG A 99 7.83 5.80 6.77
CA ARG A 99 6.89 6.12 7.86
C ARG A 99 7.23 5.30 9.10
N GLU A 100 6.99 5.86 10.27
CA GLU A 100 7.32 5.25 11.57
C GLU A 100 6.78 3.80 11.67
N LEU A 101 5.49 3.63 11.37
CA LEU A 101 4.76 2.36 11.38
C LEU A 101 4.93 1.49 10.12
N CYS A 102 5.83 1.87 9.19
CA CYS A 102 6.11 1.06 8.02
C CYS A 102 7.06 -0.09 8.41
N GLY A 103 6.65 -1.34 8.16
CA GLY A 103 7.47 -2.51 8.44
C GLY A 103 8.32 -3.01 7.27
N CYS A 104 8.31 -2.30 6.12
CA CYS A 104 9.00 -2.79 4.92
C CYS A 104 10.49 -2.98 5.13
N THR A 105 11.00 -4.05 4.54
CA THR A 105 12.42 -4.33 4.39
C THR A 105 13.09 -3.38 3.40
N SER A 106 14.37 -3.09 3.62
CA SER A 106 15.22 -2.30 2.74
C SER A 106 15.18 -2.86 1.31
N SER A 107 14.89 -1.99 0.36
CA SER A 107 14.73 -2.33 -1.05
C SER A 107 15.14 -1.15 -1.93
N ILE A 108 15.32 -1.42 -3.22
CA ILE A 108 15.62 -0.41 -4.24
C ILE A 108 14.34 -0.18 -5.03
N ASP A 109 13.82 1.05 -5.00
CA ASP A 109 12.70 1.46 -5.83
C ASP A 109 13.14 1.59 -7.30
N LEU A 110 12.47 0.87 -8.20
CA LEU A 110 12.74 0.94 -9.64
C LEU A 110 12.12 2.18 -10.31
N GLY A 111 11.12 2.80 -9.67
CA GLY A 111 10.45 4.01 -10.14
C GLY A 111 10.64 5.15 -9.14
N TRP A 112 11.29 6.23 -9.55
CA TRP A 112 11.54 7.38 -8.69
C TRP A 112 10.76 8.63 -9.12
N TYR A 113 10.57 9.57 -8.20
CA TYR A 113 9.91 10.86 -8.41
C TYR A 113 10.49 11.70 -9.57
N ALA A 114 11.70 11.40 -10.01
CA ALA A 114 12.37 12.08 -11.11
C ALA A 114 11.91 11.57 -12.50
N MET A 115 11.22 10.44 -12.57
CA MET A 115 10.74 9.87 -13.83
C MET A 115 9.42 10.51 -14.24
N THR A 116 9.32 10.89 -15.51
CA THR A 116 8.08 11.41 -16.09
C THR A 116 7.17 10.24 -16.46
N CYS A 117 5.96 10.24 -15.90
CA CYS A 117 4.98 9.18 -16.13
C CYS A 117 3.90 9.66 -17.10
N LYS A 118 3.81 9.01 -18.28
CA LYS A 118 2.87 9.33 -19.36
C LYS A 118 1.42 8.93 -19.08
N SER A 119 1.14 8.25 -17.95
CA SER A 119 -0.20 7.76 -17.63
C SER A 119 -1.19 8.86 -17.21
N GLY A 120 -0.72 10.08 -16.89
CA GLY A 120 -1.61 11.22 -16.63
C GLY A 120 -2.51 11.11 -15.39
N CYS A 121 -2.23 10.19 -14.46
CA CYS A 121 -3.11 9.90 -13.33
C CYS A 121 -3.34 11.15 -12.44
N LEU A 122 -4.61 11.42 -12.11
CA LEU A 122 -4.97 12.51 -11.19
C LEU A 122 -4.34 12.30 -9.79
N TYR A 123 -4.41 11.07 -9.27
CA TYR A 123 -3.69 10.67 -8.07
C TYR A 123 -2.25 10.22 -8.39
N CYS A 124 -1.42 11.15 -8.86
CA CYS A 124 0.02 10.91 -9.02
C CYS A 124 0.82 11.74 -8.00
N TYR A 125 1.46 11.05 -7.05
CA TYR A 125 2.33 11.64 -6.05
C TYR A 125 3.73 12.01 -6.61
N ALA A 126 4.08 11.54 -7.81
CA ALA A 126 5.27 11.95 -8.56
C ALA A 126 4.93 13.13 -9.48
N ASN A 127 5.47 13.14 -10.71
CA ASN A 127 5.20 14.16 -11.71
C ASN A 127 4.59 13.48 -12.94
N PRO A 128 3.25 13.41 -13.03
CA PRO A 128 2.62 12.90 -14.25
C PRO A 128 2.83 13.92 -15.37
N ASP A 129 3.00 13.43 -16.59
CA ASP A 129 2.80 14.26 -17.77
C ASP A 129 1.33 14.66 -17.81
N GLN A 130 1.06 15.96 -17.68
CA GLN A 130 -0.25 16.57 -17.87
C GLN A 130 -0.15 17.63 -18.95
#